data_AF-X6MJ12-F1
#
_entry.id   AF-X6MJ12-F1
#
_cell.length_a   1.000
_cell.length_b   1.000
_cell.length_c   1.000
_cell.angle_alpha   90.00
_cell.angle_beta   90.00
_cell.angle_gamma   90.00
#
_symmetry.space_group_name_H-M   'P 1'
#
loop_
_entity.id
_entity.type
_entity.pdbx_description
1 polymer ?
#
loop_
_entity_poly.entity_id
_entity_poly.type
_entity_poly.pdbx_seq_one_letter_code
_entity_poly.pdbx_strand_id
1 'polypeptide(L)'
;MEFQLKRSYVSMTKTNDEPRKEEEKKKEKKQQQEVNKRIQMQMGRSDIDISKIGGPKDIEIYNDNITDTTQRYINDLKGIMNETTERIIKSIKEKELNSARIIRVPNDYYQRSLDFRKECLNAPDTKYLCKSLLMKNTKGICIDWKDPTNSLYYLVVFQYVTKLCSEKIMKFVRYINGYEISKKNFKFRLASPEESLQVTGFDHNAVTPIGIKYSDIPIILSHRVLELGHFWMGGGEVDVKIAVNVNQFRNQFKPYIADITYEGFIDPTENLEQLTSTF
;
A
#
# COMPACT_ATOMS: atom_id res chain seq x y z
N MET A 1 64.81 18.90 -14.70
CA MET A 1 63.42 18.71 -15.15
C MET A 1 63.35 17.33 -15.79
N GLU A 2 62.40 16.50 -15.34
CA GLU A 2 61.98 15.17 -15.88
C GLU A 2 63.02 14.03 -15.80
N PHE A 3 63.02 13.14 -14.79
CA PHE A 3 62.08 12.09 -14.35
C PHE A 3 61.90 10.89 -15.30
N GLN A 4 62.56 9.78 -14.87
CA GLN A 4 62.14 8.37 -14.87
C GLN A 4 62.01 7.55 -16.17
N LEU A 5 62.86 6.52 -16.26
CA LEU A 5 62.47 5.15 -16.60
C LEU A 5 63.40 4.16 -15.88
N LYS A 6 62.97 3.64 -14.72
CA LYS A 6 63.55 2.45 -14.08
C LYS A 6 62.47 1.42 -13.87
N ARG A 7 62.71 0.23 -14.44
CA ARG A 7 62.01 -1.02 -14.17
C ARG A 7 62.00 -1.34 -12.68
N SER A 8 60.87 -1.85 -12.18
CA SER A 8 60.84 -2.81 -11.08
C SER A 8 59.57 -3.66 -11.10
N TYR A 9 59.80 -4.97 -11.00
CA TYR A 9 58.88 -6.06 -10.69
C TYR A 9 58.07 -5.79 -9.41
N VAL A 10 56.75 -6.00 -9.41
CA VAL A 10 55.91 -6.36 -8.24
C VAL A 10 54.69 -7.14 -8.77
N SER A 11 54.74 -8.48 -8.73
CA SER A 11 53.99 -9.37 -7.81
C SER A 11 52.48 -9.45 -8.06
N MET A 12 52.06 -10.62 -8.56
CA MET A 12 50.68 -11.08 -8.54
C MET A 12 50.16 -11.15 -7.10
N THR A 13 49.10 -10.41 -6.79
CA THR A 13 48.20 -10.73 -5.67
C THR A 13 46.77 -10.74 -6.18
N LYS A 14 46.31 -11.93 -6.60
CA LYS A 14 44.88 -12.23 -6.64
C LYS A 14 44.41 -12.24 -5.19
N THR A 15 43.61 -11.25 -4.79
CA THR A 15 43.03 -11.17 -3.45
C THR A 15 41.98 -12.28 -3.28
N ASN A 16 42.16 -13.09 -2.24
CA ASN A 16 41.31 -14.21 -1.81
C ASN A 16 39.95 -13.75 -1.21
N ASP A 17 39.19 -12.89 -1.89
CA ASP A 17 37.91 -12.36 -1.38
C ASP A 17 36.66 -13.15 -1.83
N GLU A 18 36.80 -14.06 -2.79
CA GLU A 18 35.68 -14.90 -3.26
C GLU A 18 35.16 -15.91 -2.23
N PRO A 19 36.01 -16.65 -1.48
CA PRO A 19 35.52 -17.62 -0.49
C PRO A 19 34.73 -16.96 0.64
N ARG A 20 35.10 -15.73 1.01
CA ARG A 20 34.49 -14.97 2.11
C ARG A 20 33.07 -14.51 1.77
N LYS A 21 32.86 -14.03 0.53
CA LYS A 21 31.54 -13.65 0.01
C LYS A 21 30.62 -14.86 -0.17
N GLU A 22 31.17 -16.02 -0.50
CA GLU A 22 30.41 -17.27 -0.61
C GLU A 22 29.99 -17.82 0.77
N GLU A 23 30.86 -17.72 1.77
CA GLU A 23 30.54 -18.07 3.16
C GLU A 23 29.51 -17.12 3.78
N GLU A 24 29.58 -15.81 3.50
CA GLU A 24 28.56 -14.84 3.94
C GLU A 24 27.20 -15.14 3.30
N LYS A 25 27.15 -15.38 1.97
CA LYS A 25 25.91 -15.80 1.29
C LYS A 25 25.36 -17.13 1.82
N LYS A 26 26.23 -18.08 2.19
CA LYS A 26 25.82 -19.34 2.82
C LYS A 26 25.27 -19.13 4.23
N LYS A 27 25.87 -18.23 5.01
CA LYS A 27 25.36 -17.84 6.35
C LYS A 27 24.02 -17.13 6.25
N GLU A 28 23.87 -16.17 5.33
CA GLU A 28 22.60 -15.49 5.07
C GLU A 28 21.50 -16.46 4.62
N LYS A 29 21.81 -17.37 3.66
CA LYS A 29 20.86 -18.41 3.25
C LYS A 29 20.45 -19.33 4.41
N LYS A 30 21.39 -19.70 5.27
CA LYS A 30 21.14 -20.58 6.42
C LYS A 30 20.31 -19.87 7.49
N GLN A 31 20.59 -18.60 7.75
CA GLN A 31 19.82 -17.75 8.65
C GLN A 31 18.40 -17.51 8.13
N GLN A 32 18.25 -17.24 6.82
CA GLN A 32 16.95 -17.14 6.18
C GLN A 32 16.17 -18.45 6.22
N GLN A 33 16.84 -19.60 6.03
CA GLN A 33 16.21 -20.91 6.18
C GLN A 33 15.75 -21.20 7.62
N GLU A 34 16.53 -20.82 8.64
CA GLU A 34 16.12 -20.96 10.03
C GLU A 34 14.95 -20.04 10.41
N VAL A 35 14.95 -18.81 9.91
CA VAL A 35 13.82 -17.88 10.02
C VAL A 35 12.57 -18.50 9.39
N ASN A 36 12.68 -19.00 8.15
CA ASN A 36 11.58 -19.66 7.45
C ASN A 36 11.08 -20.92 8.20
N LYS A 37 11.99 -21.68 8.83
CA LYS A 37 11.65 -22.88 9.61
C LYS A 37 10.96 -22.53 10.94
N ARG A 38 11.39 -21.44 11.60
CA ARG A 38 10.73 -20.89 12.81
C ARG A 38 9.35 -20.33 12.47
N ILE A 39 9.24 -19.63 11.35
CA ILE A 39 7.96 -19.17 10.79
C ILE A 39 7.06 -20.38 10.54
N GLN A 40 7.51 -21.42 9.84
CA GLN A 40 6.73 -22.66 9.62
C GLN A 40 6.28 -23.36 10.92
N MET A 41 7.15 -23.48 11.91
CA MET A 41 6.80 -24.08 13.21
C MET A 41 5.79 -23.24 14.01
N GLN A 42 5.83 -21.91 13.89
CA GLN A 42 4.84 -21.02 14.52
C GLN A 42 3.56 -20.89 13.69
N MET A 43 3.61 -21.14 12.38
CA MET A 43 2.51 -21.09 11.42
C MET A 43 1.54 -22.27 11.51
N GLY A 44 1.93 -23.39 12.14
CA GLY A 44 1.00 -24.49 12.48
C GLY A 44 -0.16 -24.07 13.41
N ARG A 45 -0.24 -22.78 13.78
CA ARG A 45 -1.30 -22.14 14.57
C ARG A 45 -1.88 -20.85 13.96
N SER A 46 -1.50 -20.44 12.74
CA SER A 46 -1.99 -19.18 12.15
C SER A 46 -2.65 -19.38 10.78
N ASP A 47 -3.93 -19.01 10.67
CA ASP A 47 -4.77 -19.05 9.45
C ASP A 47 -4.34 -18.06 8.35
N ILE A 48 -3.05 -17.76 8.23
CA ILE A 48 -2.54 -16.76 7.29
C ILE A 48 -2.26 -17.46 5.96
N ASP A 49 -3.08 -17.18 4.95
CA ASP A 49 -2.88 -17.66 3.58
C ASP A 49 -1.71 -16.93 2.91
N ILE A 50 -0.52 -17.49 3.04
CA ILE A 50 0.74 -17.01 2.47
C ILE A 50 0.73 -16.89 0.94
N SER A 51 -0.17 -17.58 0.23
CA SER A 51 -0.31 -17.41 -1.22
C SER A 51 -0.86 -16.03 -1.63
N LYS A 52 -1.48 -15.32 -0.68
CA LYS A 52 -2.13 -14.01 -0.87
C LYS A 52 -1.32 -12.86 -0.28
N ILE A 53 -0.10 -13.11 0.15
CA ILE A 53 0.77 -12.14 0.81
C ILE A 53 1.96 -11.82 -0.10
N GLY A 54 2.28 -10.54 -0.19
CA GLY A 54 3.48 -10.08 -0.87
C GLY A 54 4.01 -8.78 -0.29
N GLY A 55 5.30 -8.52 -0.48
CA GLY A 55 5.96 -7.28 -0.08
C GLY A 55 6.66 -6.59 -1.24
N PRO A 56 7.30 -5.44 -0.99
CA PRO A 56 8.14 -4.75 -1.98
C PRO A 56 9.30 -5.59 -2.55
N LYS A 57 9.52 -6.83 -2.07
CA LYS A 57 10.60 -7.73 -2.48
C LYS A 57 10.16 -8.79 -3.50
N ASP A 58 8.86 -8.91 -3.82
CA ASP A 58 8.35 -9.84 -4.85
C ASP A 58 8.49 -9.25 -6.27
N ILE A 59 9.67 -8.65 -6.53
CA ILE A 59 10.06 -7.69 -7.58
C ILE A 59 10.12 -8.25 -9.01
N GLU A 60 9.74 -9.50 -9.25
CA GLU A 60 9.53 -9.93 -10.64
C GLU A 60 8.25 -9.25 -11.13
N ILE A 61 8.48 -8.08 -11.75
CA ILE A 61 7.56 -7.17 -12.43
C ILE A 61 6.20 -7.82 -12.55
N TYR A 62 5.21 -7.30 -11.82
CA TYR A 62 3.86 -7.83 -11.81
C TYR A 62 3.37 -8.01 -13.25
N ASN A 63 3.51 -9.23 -13.76
CA ASN A 63 3.47 -9.48 -15.20
C ASN A 63 2.06 -9.19 -15.70
N ASP A 64 2.01 -8.36 -16.75
CA ASP A 64 0.82 -7.81 -17.35
C ASP A 64 -0.04 -8.92 -17.96
N ASN A 65 -1.02 -9.40 -17.20
CA ASN A 65 -2.18 -10.10 -17.74
C ASN A 65 -3.45 -9.71 -16.97
N ILE A 66 -3.68 -8.41 -16.86
CA ILE A 66 -4.98 -7.88 -16.41
C ILE A 66 -5.51 -6.94 -17.49
N THR A 67 -6.76 -7.16 -17.88
CA THR A 67 -7.50 -6.41 -18.88
C THR A 67 -7.42 -4.91 -18.59
N ASP A 68 -6.61 -4.21 -19.37
CA ASP A 68 -6.43 -2.77 -19.26
C ASP A 68 -7.68 -2.05 -19.78
N THR A 69 -8.44 -1.45 -18.86
CA THR A 69 -9.59 -0.59 -19.19
C THR A 69 -9.26 0.89 -19.04
N THR A 70 -8.03 1.27 -18.65
CA THR A 70 -7.67 2.65 -18.28
C THR A 70 -6.32 3.04 -18.88
N GLN A 71 -6.33 3.37 -20.17
CA GLN A 71 -5.11 3.67 -20.94
C GLN A 71 -4.67 5.14 -20.92
N ARG A 72 -5.46 6.06 -20.35
CA ARG A 72 -5.18 7.49 -20.43
C ARG A 72 -5.47 8.25 -19.15
N TYR A 73 -4.67 9.28 -18.94
CA TYR A 73 -4.90 10.28 -17.93
C TYR A 73 -6.19 11.05 -18.24
N ILE A 74 -7.07 11.20 -17.24
CA ILE A 74 -8.29 11.99 -17.33
C ILE A 74 -8.33 12.96 -16.15
N ASN A 75 -8.66 14.22 -16.44
CA ASN A 75 -8.90 15.24 -15.44
C ASN A 75 -10.24 15.92 -15.71
N ASP A 76 -11.23 15.61 -14.88
CA ASP A 76 -12.55 16.24 -14.87
C ASP A 76 -12.87 16.77 -13.48
N LEU A 77 -12.17 17.85 -13.10
CA LEU A 77 -12.39 18.57 -11.84
C LEU A 77 -13.53 19.60 -11.93
N LYS A 78 -14.30 19.63 -13.03
CA LYS A 78 -15.39 20.59 -13.27
C LYS A 78 -14.97 22.06 -13.12
N GLY A 79 -13.72 22.37 -13.49
CA GLY A 79 -13.14 23.72 -13.40
C GLY A 79 -12.75 24.17 -11.98
N ILE A 80 -12.91 23.33 -10.95
CA ILE A 80 -12.58 23.67 -9.56
C ILE A 80 -11.23 23.06 -9.20
N MET A 81 -10.24 23.93 -9.01
CA MET A 81 -8.88 23.58 -8.62
C MET A 81 -8.47 24.38 -7.37
N ASN A 82 -7.80 23.71 -6.44
CA ASN A 82 -7.19 24.29 -5.25
C ASN A 82 -5.85 23.59 -4.94
N GLU A 83 -5.17 24.06 -3.90
CA GLU A 83 -3.87 23.54 -3.46
C GLU A 83 -3.84 22.00 -3.30
N THR A 84 -4.93 21.41 -2.78
CA THR A 84 -5.04 19.97 -2.58
C THR A 84 -5.07 19.22 -3.91
N THR A 85 -5.94 19.63 -4.84
CA THR A 85 -5.99 19.04 -6.19
C THR A 85 -4.69 19.28 -6.98
N GLU A 86 -4.05 20.44 -6.81
CA GLU A 86 -2.75 20.73 -7.43
C GLU A 86 -1.65 19.80 -6.90
N ARG A 87 -1.60 19.57 -5.59
CA ARG A 87 -0.68 18.62 -4.96
C ARG A 87 -0.87 17.21 -5.49
N ILE A 88 -2.11 16.78 -5.71
CA ILE A 88 -2.42 15.48 -6.29
C ILE A 88 -1.99 15.41 -7.75
N ILE A 89 -2.33 16.41 -8.57
CA ILE A 89 -1.92 16.45 -9.98
C ILE A 89 -0.40 16.44 -10.11
N LYS A 90 0.31 17.17 -9.24
CA LYS A 90 1.76 17.15 -9.16
C LYS A 90 2.28 15.74 -8.84
N SER A 91 1.73 15.09 -7.82
CA SER A 91 2.12 13.73 -7.43
C SER A 91 1.86 12.69 -8.53
N ILE A 92 0.75 12.81 -9.26
CA ILE A 92 0.43 11.98 -10.44
C ILE A 92 1.53 12.10 -11.49
N LYS A 93 1.94 13.33 -11.82
CA LYS A 93 2.98 13.60 -12.82
C LYS A 93 4.35 13.08 -12.37
N GLU A 94 4.74 13.37 -11.14
CA GLU A 94 6.04 12.94 -10.58
C GLU A 94 6.19 11.43 -10.48
N LYS A 95 5.08 10.71 -10.25
CA LYS A 95 5.04 9.24 -10.20
C LYS A 95 4.66 8.59 -11.53
N GLU A 96 4.55 9.37 -12.60
CA GLU A 96 4.22 8.89 -13.95
C GLU A 96 2.94 8.01 -13.97
N LEU A 97 1.93 8.42 -13.20
CA LEU A 97 0.63 7.72 -13.10
C LEU A 97 -0.24 8.00 -14.34
N ASN A 98 0.22 7.55 -15.51
CA ASN A 98 -0.41 7.78 -16.81
C ASN A 98 -1.83 7.21 -16.96
N SER A 99 -2.23 6.26 -16.11
CA SER A 99 -3.60 5.71 -16.08
C SER A 99 -4.54 6.49 -15.14
N ALA A 100 -4.03 7.52 -14.45
CA ALA A 100 -4.79 8.18 -13.40
C ALA A 100 -6.00 8.93 -13.96
N ARG A 101 -7.15 8.78 -13.31
CA ARG A 101 -8.38 9.52 -13.65
C ARG A 101 -8.85 10.26 -12.41
N ILE A 102 -8.87 11.58 -12.46
CA ILE A 102 -9.37 12.43 -11.38
C ILE A 102 -10.71 13.03 -11.79
N ILE A 103 -11.74 12.80 -10.98
CA ILE A 103 -13.13 13.20 -11.26
C ILE A 103 -13.72 13.88 -10.03
N ARG A 104 -14.40 15.01 -10.24
CA ARG A 104 -15.24 15.65 -9.22
C ARG A 104 -16.68 15.14 -9.29
N VAL A 105 -17.12 14.47 -8.23
CA VAL A 105 -18.46 13.88 -8.07
C VAL A 105 -19.45 14.89 -7.45
N PRO A 106 -20.76 14.63 -7.48
CA PRO A 106 -21.75 15.48 -6.81
C PRO A 106 -21.53 15.61 -5.29
N ASN A 107 -21.99 16.71 -4.68
CA ASN A 107 -21.81 16.96 -3.24
C ASN A 107 -22.56 15.95 -2.35
N ASP A 108 -23.66 15.38 -2.84
CA ASP A 108 -24.44 14.35 -2.14
C ASP A 108 -23.84 12.94 -2.30
N TYR A 109 -22.68 12.78 -2.95
CA TYR A 109 -22.07 11.48 -3.27
C TYR A 109 -22.05 10.49 -2.10
N TYR A 110 -21.65 10.93 -0.90
CA TYR A 110 -21.60 10.06 0.29
C TYR A 110 -22.94 9.82 0.98
N GLN A 111 -23.99 10.57 0.60
CA GLN A 111 -25.36 10.39 1.08
C GLN A 111 -26.14 9.38 0.22
N ARG A 112 -25.59 9.01 -0.95
CA ARG A 112 -26.21 8.11 -1.93
C ARG A 112 -25.61 6.70 -1.88
N SER A 113 -26.32 5.73 -2.48
CA SER A 113 -25.93 4.31 -2.51
C SER A 113 -24.61 4.07 -3.26
N LEU A 114 -23.98 2.91 -3.03
CA LEU A 114 -22.77 2.53 -3.76
C LEU A 114 -23.02 2.40 -5.27
N ASP A 115 -24.21 2.00 -5.70
CA ASP A 115 -24.55 1.95 -7.13
C ASP A 115 -24.57 3.34 -7.77
N PHE A 116 -25.17 4.33 -7.11
CA PHE A 116 -25.11 5.71 -7.59
C PHE A 116 -23.67 6.22 -7.67
N ARG A 117 -22.85 5.89 -6.67
CA ARG A 117 -21.42 6.25 -6.64
C ARG A 117 -20.64 5.59 -7.78
N LYS A 118 -20.93 4.31 -8.06
CA LYS A 118 -20.35 3.54 -9.18
C LYS A 118 -20.71 4.20 -10.51
N GLU A 119 -21.96 4.58 -10.71
CA GLU A 119 -22.45 5.28 -11.90
C GLU A 119 -21.75 6.63 -12.10
N CYS A 120 -21.61 7.43 -11.03
CA CYS A 120 -20.90 8.72 -11.07
C CYS A 120 -19.46 8.59 -11.60
N LEU A 121 -18.83 7.44 -11.36
CA LEU A 121 -17.43 7.17 -11.71
C LEU A 121 -17.28 6.30 -12.96
N ASN A 122 -18.40 5.90 -13.58
CA ASN A 122 -18.44 4.91 -14.66
C ASN A 122 -17.62 3.66 -14.31
N ALA A 123 -17.74 3.18 -13.06
CA ALA A 123 -17.05 2.00 -12.59
C ALA A 123 -17.80 0.73 -13.01
N PRO A 124 -17.11 -0.38 -13.38
CA PRO A 124 -17.78 -1.60 -13.84
C PRO A 124 -18.66 -2.25 -12.77
N ASP A 125 -18.22 -2.21 -11.51
CA ASP A 125 -18.90 -2.80 -10.36
C ASP A 125 -18.57 -1.99 -9.09
N THR A 126 -19.42 -2.08 -8.07
CA THR A 126 -19.15 -1.49 -6.73
C THR A 126 -17.85 -2.00 -6.09
N LYS A 127 -17.37 -3.19 -6.48
CA LYS A 127 -16.06 -3.76 -6.15
C LYS A 127 -14.88 -2.89 -6.60
N TYR A 128 -15.05 -2.02 -7.59
CA TYR A 128 -14.01 -1.08 -8.03
C TYR A 128 -13.92 0.15 -7.14
N LEU A 129 -14.90 0.36 -6.25
CA LEU A 129 -14.87 1.46 -5.29
C LEU A 129 -14.10 1.01 -4.06
N CYS A 130 -12.96 1.64 -3.81
CA CYS A 130 -12.12 1.41 -2.64
C CYS A 130 -12.13 2.63 -1.72
N LYS A 131 -11.80 2.38 -0.45
CA LYS A 131 -11.44 3.40 0.52
C LYS A 131 -10.00 3.19 0.97
N SER A 132 -9.35 4.30 1.29
CA SER A 132 -8.05 4.30 1.95
C SER A 132 -8.17 4.96 3.31
N LEU A 133 -7.65 4.30 4.34
CA LEU A 133 -7.76 4.74 5.73
C LEU A 133 -6.38 4.80 6.37
N LEU A 134 -6.14 5.81 7.20
CA LEU A 134 -4.95 5.86 8.05
C LEU A 134 -5.20 5.07 9.33
N MET A 135 -4.50 3.95 9.51
CA MET A 135 -4.56 3.11 10.70
C MET A 135 -3.39 3.42 11.62
N LYS A 136 -3.68 3.70 12.89
CA LYS A 136 -2.69 3.94 13.95
C LYS A 136 -2.43 2.67 14.74
N ASN A 137 -1.16 2.29 14.91
CA ASN A 137 -0.73 1.29 15.88
C ASN A 137 -0.62 1.91 17.27
N THR A 138 -1.72 1.94 18.02
CA THR A 138 -1.81 2.56 19.35
C THR A 138 -0.95 1.91 20.44
N LYS A 139 -0.32 0.77 20.13
CA LYS A 139 0.60 0.04 21.03
C LYS A 139 1.97 -0.20 20.37
N GLY A 140 2.27 0.46 19.26
CA GLY A 140 3.58 0.38 18.60
C GLY A 140 4.71 0.81 19.52
N ILE A 141 5.87 0.20 19.32
CA ILE A 141 7.14 0.61 19.94
C ILE A 141 7.74 1.76 19.12
N CYS A 142 7.60 1.68 17.79
CA CYS A 142 8.01 2.77 16.92
C CYS A 142 7.11 3.99 17.13
N ILE A 143 7.75 5.16 17.27
CA ILE A 143 7.08 6.46 17.38
C ILE A 143 6.97 7.19 16.05
N ASP A 144 7.67 6.71 15.02
CA ASP A 144 7.62 7.23 13.66
C ASP A 144 6.85 6.28 12.72
N TRP A 145 6.81 6.61 11.44
CA TRP A 145 6.08 5.86 10.42
C TRP A 145 6.98 5.26 9.35
N LYS A 146 8.29 5.09 9.61
CA LYS A 146 9.25 4.66 8.59
C LYS A 146 9.47 3.16 8.55
N ASP A 147 9.39 2.51 9.71
CA ASP A 147 9.61 1.07 9.82
C ASP A 147 8.31 0.29 9.53
N PRO A 148 8.15 -0.35 8.37
CA PRO A 148 6.94 -1.10 8.05
C PRO A 148 6.67 -2.29 8.98
N THR A 149 7.65 -2.74 9.76
CA THR A 149 7.49 -3.89 10.65
C THR A 149 6.89 -3.52 12.02
N ASN A 150 6.88 -2.23 12.40
CA ASN A 150 6.21 -1.74 13.61
C ASN A 150 5.79 -0.26 13.58
N SER A 151 5.52 0.30 12.40
CA SER A 151 5.17 1.71 12.17
C SER A 151 4.03 2.21 13.07
N LEU A 152 4.08 3.49 13.45
CA LEU A 152 2.98 4.16 14.12
C LEU A 152 1.74 4.24 13.22
N TYR A 153 1.93 4.43 11.91
CA TYR A 153 0.85 4.58 10.94
C TYR A 153 0.99 3.65 9.74
N TYR A 154 -0.15 3.15 9.26
CA TYR A 154 -0.26 2.39 8.03
C TYR A 154 -1.42 2.94 7.21
N LEU A 155 -1.20 3.14 5.92
CA LEU A 155 -2.28 3.46 5.01
C LEU A 155 -2.85 2.16 4.44
N VAL A 156 -4.11 1.86 4.75
CA VAL A 156 -4.75 0.62 4.29
C VAL A 156 -5.74 0.90 3.17
N VAL A 157 -5.69 0.12 2.10
CA VAL A 157 -6.53 0.29 0.91
C VAL A 157 -7.33 -0.99 0.64
N PHE A 158 -8.66 -0.88 0.57
CA PHE A 158 -9.57 -2.02 0.41
C PHE A 158 -10.93 -1.57 -0.15
N GLN A 159 -11.73 -2.51 -0.64
CA GLN A 159 -13.00 -2.25 -1.32
C GLN A 159 -14.09 -1.80 -0.33
N TYR A 160 -14.98 -0.88 -0.74
CA TYR A 160 -16.12 -0.43 0.08
C TYR A 160 -17.05 -1.58 0.47
N VAL A 161 -17.25 -2.54 -0.42
CA VAL A 161 -18.05 -3.75 -0.24
C VAL A 161 -17.37 -4.80 0.64
N THR A 162 -16.35 -4.43 1.42
CA THR A 162 -15.67 -5.33 2.35
C THR A 162 -15.48 -4.67 3.70
N LYS A 163 -15.43 -5.49 4.75
CA LYS A 163 -15.17 -5.01 6.12
C LYS A 163 -13.71 -5.26 6.49
N LEU A 164 -13.01 -4.22 6.95
CA LEU A 164 -11.62 -4.34 7.41
C LEU A 164 -11.55 -5.21 8.68
N CYS A 165 -10.49 -6.01 8.78
CA CYS A 165 -10.21 -6.83 9.95
C CYS A 165 -8.86 -6.43 10.57
N SER A 166 -8.90 -5.65 11.65
CA SER A 166 -7.69 -5.21 12.37
C SER A 166 -6.83 -6.36 12.92
N GLU A 167 -7.44 -7.51 13.20
CA GLU A 167 -6.69 -8.70 13.60
C GLU A 167 -5.87 -9.26 12.44
N LYS A 168 -6.42 -9.30 11.21
CA LYS A 168 -5.68 -9.74 10.03
C LYS A 168 -4.52 -8.78 9.70
N ILE A 169 -4.70 -7.46 9.84
CA ILE A 169 -3.60 -6.48 9.75
C ILE A 169 -2.52 -6.78 10.79
N MET A 170 -2.91 -7.00 12.05
CA MET A 170 -1.98 -7.35 13.13
C MET A 170 -1.20 -8.63 12.84
N LYS A 171 -1.88 -9.69 12.37
CA LYS A 171 -1.25 -10.94 11.97
C LYS A 171 -0.23 -10.71 10.84
N PHE A 172 -0.60 -9.94 9.83
CA PHE A 172 0.26 -9.60 8.70
C PHE A 172 1.50 -8.78 9.12
N VAL A 173 1.33 -7.70 9.88
CA VAL A 173 2.47 -6.87 10.32
C VAL A 173 3.43 -7.67 11.20
N ARG A 174 2.90 -8.54 12.07
CA ARG A 174 3.74 -9.46 12.86
C ARG A 174 4.52 -10.45 12.00
N TYR A 175 3.92 -10.93 10.93
CA TYR A 175 4.57 -11.82 9.97
C TYR A 175 5.75 -11.14 9.29
N ILE A 176 5.58 -9.92 8.74
CA ILE A 176 6.68 -9.20 8.09
C ILE A 176 7.76 -8.73 9.09
N ASN A 177 7.43 -8.62 10.38
CA ASN A 177 8.37 -8.40 11.47
C ASN A 177 9.14 -9.67 11.89
N GLY A 178 8.91 -10.83 11.26
CA GLY A 178 9.56 -12.09 11.65
C GLY A 178 9.15 -12.57 13.04
N TYR A 179 8.02 -12.08 13.56
CA TYR A 179 7.51 -12.35 14.90
C TYR A 179 8.43 -11.95 16.07
N GLU A 180 9.40 -11.07 15.83
CA GLU A 180 10.34 -10.59 16.86
C GLU A 180 9.62 -9.77 17.95
N ILE A 181 8.63 -8.97 17.55
CA ILE A 181 7.85 -8.13 18.45
C ILE A 181 6.61 -8.88 18.97
N SER A 182 6.40 -8.78 20.29
CA SER A 182 5.26 -9.39 20.96
C SER A 182 3.90 -8.86 20.48
N LYS A 183 2.88 -9.72 20.43
CA LYS A 183 1.52 -9.39 19.95
C LYS A 183 0.90 -8.15 20.62
N LYS A 184 1.18 -7.91 21.91
CA LYS A 184 0.63 -6.77 22.67
C LYS A 184 1.03 -5.41 22.12
N ASN A 185 2.09 -5.33 21.30
CA ASN A 185 2.58 -4.11 20.68
C ASN A 185 1.96 -3.81 19.31
N PHE A 186 0.86 -4.52 18.97
CA PHE A 186 0.12 -4.35 17.74
C PHE A 186 -1.35 -4.16 18.07
N LYS A 187 -1.81 -2.90 18.06
CA LYS A 187 -3.23 -2.55 18.26
C LYS A 187 -3.63 -1.46 17.27
N PHE A 188 -4.16 -1.92 16.14
CA PHE A 188 -4.61 -1.06 15.06
C PHE A 188 -5.99 -0.45 15.35
N ARG A 189 -6.06 0.86 15.23
CA ARG A 189 -7.27 1.69 15.32
C ARG A 189 -7.28 2.67 14.15
N LEU A 190 -8.46 3.13 13.76
CA LEU A 190 -8.54 4.25 12.84
C LEU A 190 -7.89 5.47 13.52
N ALA A 191 -7.07 6.21 12.78
CA ALA A 191 -6.53 7.48 13.25
C ALA A 191 -7.68 8.49 13.44
N SER A 192 -7.54 9.43 14.38
CA SER A 192 -8.53 10.50 14.50
C SER A 192 -8.57 11.36 13.24
N PRO A 193 -9.65 12.11 12.97
CA PRO A 193 -9.70 13.06 11.85
C PRO A 193 -8.51 14.04 11.85
N GLU A 194 -8.14 14.54 13.03
CA GLU A 194 -7.01 15.45 13.21
C GLU A 194 -5.68 14.77 12.88
N GLU A 195 -5.47 13.54 13.36
CA GLU A 195 -4.27 12.76 13.03
C GLU A 195 -4.19 12.47 11.53
N SER A 196 -5.31 12.07 10.92
CA SER A 196 -5.40 11.83 9.48
C SER A 196 -5.04 13.08 8.69
N LEU A 197 -5.59 14.24 9.04
CA LEU A 197 -5.28 15.51 8.39
C LEU A 197 -3.81 15.88 8.56
N GLN A 198 -3.25 15.73 9.77
CA GLN A 198 -1.86 16.09 10.04
C GLN A 198 -0.85 15.21 9.29
N VAL A 199 -1.16 13.92 9.16
CA VAL A 199 -0.26 12.91 8.58
C VAL A 199 -0.44 12.80 7.06
N THR A 200 -1.69 12.75 6.58
CA THR A 200 -1.98 12.58 5.15
C THR A 200 -2.13 13.90 4.42
N GLY A 201 -2.56 14.96 5.11
CA GLY A 201 -2.95 16.22 4.50
C GLY A 201 -4.36 16.22 3.93
N PHE A 202 -5.19 15.22 4.25
CA PHE A 202 -6.55 15.05 3.75
C PHE A 202 -7.56 14.83 4.87
N ASP A 203 -8.76 15.36 4.67
CA ASP A 203 -9.91 15.17 5.56
C ASP A 203 -10.54 13.78 5.44
N HIS A 204 -11.47 13.51 6.35
CA HIS A 204 -12.32 12.32 6.30
C HIS A 204 -12.96 12.16 4.92
N ASN A 205 -13.05 10.91 4.41
CA ASN A 205 -13.57 10.58 3.08
C ASN A 205 -12.79 11.14 1.87
N ALA A 206 -11.64 11.78 2.09
CA ALA A 206 -10.82 12.37 1.05
C ALA A 206 -9.44 11.69 0.91
N VAL A 207 -9.05 10.90 1.91
CA VAL A 207 -7.74 10.22 1.99
C VAL A 207 -7.45 9.41 0.73
N THR A 208 -6.21 9.47 0.29
CA THR A 208 -5.61 8.70 -0.81
C THR A 208 -4.11 8.54 -0.58
N PRO A 209 -3.44 7.49 -1.08
CA PRO A 209 -1.98 7.39 -1.05
C PRO A 209 -1.26 8.42 -1.94
N ILE A 210 -1.97 9.03 -2.89
CA ILE A 210 -1.41 9.93 -3.90
C ILE A 210 -1.35 11.36 -3.34
N GLY A 211 -0.18 11.99 -3.33
CA GLY A 211 -0.03 13.36 -2.83
C GLY A 211 -0.17 13.52 -1.32
N ILE A 212 0.07 12.46 -0.54
CA ILE A 212 0.14 12.56 0.94
C ILE A 212 1.34 13.39 1.39
N LYS A 213 1.22 14.02 2.56
CA LYS A 213 2.28 14.85 3.16
C LYS A 213 3.56 14.07 3.47
N TYR A 214 3.44 12.83 3.96
CA TYR A 214 4.56 11.95 4.28
C TYR A 214 4.51 10.69 3.41
N SER A 215 5.41 10.60 2.41
CA SER A 215 5.40 9.55 1.39
C SER A 215 6.01 8.20 1.83
N ASP A 216 6.60 8.15 3.02
CA ASP A 216 7.26 6.99 3.62
C ASP A 216 6.32 6.12 4.46
N ILE A 217 5.05 6.51 4.61
CA ILE A 217 4.05 5.71 5.32
C ILE A 217 3.82 4.37 4.60
N PRO A 218 3.96 3.22 5.29
CA PRO A 218 3.71 1.92 4.71
C PRO A 218 2.27 1.78 4.22
N ILE A 219 2.11 1.31 2.99
CA ILE A 219 0.80 1.05 2.39
C ILE A 219 0.53 -0.46 2.46
N ILE A 220 -0.64 -0.83 2.96
CA ILE A 220 -1.15 -2.21 2.88
C ILE A 220 -2.37 -2.21 1.93
N LEU A 221 -2.24 -2.89 0.81
CA LEU A 221 -3.28 -3.09 -0.19
C LEU A 221 -3.94 -4.45 0.02
N SER A 222 -5.28 -4.47 0.09
CA SER A 222 -6.02 -5.72 0.13
C SER A 222 -5.75 -6.55 -1.12
N HIS A 223 -5.45 -7.84 -0.94
CA HIS A 223 -5.22 -8.77 -2.05
C HIS A 223 -6.40 -8.82 -3.04
N ARG A 224 -7.63 -8.58 -2.59
CA ARG A 224 -8.84 -8.57 -3.44
C ARG A 224 -8.81 -7.48 -4.51
N VAL A 225 -8.05 -6.40 -4.28
CA VAL A 225 -7.87 -5.33 -5.27
C VAL A 225 -7.03 -5.81 -6.46
N LEU A 226 -6.23 -6.87 -6.29
CA LEU A 226 -5.39 -7.42 -7.37
C LEU A 226 -6.18 -8.09 -8.48
N GLU A 227 -7.43 -8.49 -8.21
CA GLU A 227 -8.32 -9.07 -9.21
C GLU A 227 -8.90 -8.03 -10.17
N LEU A 228 -8.62 -6.74 -9.93
CA LEU A 228 -9.14 -5.62 -10.70
C LEU A 228 -8.09 -5.08 -11.68
N GLY A 229 -8.53 -4.49 -12.80
CA GLY A 229 -7.65 -3.72 -13.68
C GLY A 229 -7.31 -2.33 -13.13
N HIS A 230 -8.27 -1.70 -12.46
CA HIS A 230 -8.12 -0.40 -11.81
C HIS A 230 -9.05 -0.34 -10.60
N PHE A 231 -8.90 0.69 -9.77
CA PHE A 231 -9.81 0.93 -8.65
C PHE A 231 -9.89 2.43 -8.36
N TRP A 232 -11.02 2.85 -7.80
CA TRP A 232 -11.31 4.22 -7.37
C TRP A 232 -11.06 4.38 -5.88
N MET A 233 -10.60 5.55 -5.45
CA MET A 233 -10.45 5.93 -4.04
C MET A 233 -10.70 7.43 -3.84
N GLY A 234 -10.53 7.93 -2.60
CA GLY A 234 -10.55 9.36 -2.33
C GLY A 234 -9.57 10.12 -3.22
N GLY A 235 -9.86 11.37 -3.54
CA GLY A 235 -9.07 12.19 -4.45
C GLY A 235 -8.53 13.46 -3.81
N GLY A 236 -8.28 13.43 -2.50
CA GLY A 236 -7.80 14.56 -1.70
C GLY A 236 -8.86 15.51 -1.20
N GLU A 237 -10.03 15.50 -1.83
CA GLU A 237 -11.24 16.18 -1.35
C GLU A 237 -12.41 15.20 -1.23
N VAL A 238 -13.40 15.59 -0.44
CA VAL A 238 -14.61 14.79 -0.19
C VAL A 238 -15.36 14.51 -1.50
N ASP A 239 -15.41 15.46 -2.42
CA ASP A 239 -16.10 15.34 -3.71
C ASP A 239 -15.14 15.05 -4.88
N VAL A 240 -13.86 14.75 -4.62
CA VAL A 240 -12.91 14.35 -5.66
C VAL A 240 -12.57 12.87 -5.50
N LYS A 241 -12.49 12.15 -6.61
CA LYS A 241 -12.18 10.72 -6.66
C LYS A 241 -11.08 10.49 -7.67
N ILE A 242 -10.19 9.55 -7.35
CA ILE A 242 -9.10 9.15 -8.23
C ILE A 242 -9.14 7.67 -8.52
N ALA A 243 -9.00 7.30 -9.78
CA ALA A 243 -8.70 5.93 -10.19
C ALA A 243 -7.28 5.81 -10.71
N VAL A 244 -6.71 4.62 -10.53
CA VAL A 244 -5.41 4.24 -11.07
C VAL A 244 -5.41 2.75 -11.40
N ASN A 245 -4.67 2.36 -12.44
CA ASN A 245 -4.41 0.97 -12.76
C ASN A 245 -3.69 0.27 -11.58
N VAL A 246 -4.09 -0.97 -11.29
CA VAL A 246 -3.54 -1.72 -10.14
C VAL A 246 -2.04 -1.96 -10.28
N ASN A 247 -1.55 -2.37 -11.45
CA ASN A 247 -0.12 -2.61 -11.69
C ASN A 247 0.68 -1.32 -11.59
N GLN A 248 0.17 -0.22 -12.17
CA GLN A 248 0.83 1.08 -12.06
C GLN A 248 0.92 1.55 -10.61
N PHE A 249 -0.17 1.41 -9.84
CA PHE A 249 -0.15 1.72 -8.41
C PHE A 249 0.89 0.88 -7.67
N ARG A 250 0.94 -0.43 -7.93
CA ARG A 250 1.89 -1.33 -7.27
C ARG A 250 3.34 -1.00 -7.60
N ASN A 251 3.63 -0.68 -8.85
CA ASN A 251 4.97 -0.32 -9.30
C ASN A 251 5.46 0.98 -8.64
N GLN A 252 4.57 1.96 -8.49
CA GLN A 252 4.92 3.31 -8.02
C GLN A 252 4.85 3.48 -6.50
N PHE A 253 4.00 2.72 -5.82
CA PHE A 253 3.77 2.82 -4.38
C PHE A 253 4.32 1.62 -3.60
N LYS A 254 4.65 0.52 -4.28
CA LYS A 254 5.19 -0.72 -3.68
C LYS A 254 4.46 -1.12 -2.40
N PRO A 255 3.12 -1.24 -2.44
CA PRO A 255 2.35 -1.59 -1.25
C PRO A 255 2.67 -3.03 -0.83
N TYR A 256 2.50 -3.30 0.46
CA TYR A 256 2.35 -4.65 0.96
C TYR A 256 1.00 -5.21 0.54
N ILE A 257 0.97 -6.44 0.05
CA ILE A 257 -0.25 -7.15 -0.30
C ILE A 257 -0.60 -8.07 0.87
N ALA A 258 -1.84 -7.97 1.35
CA ALA A 258 -2.30 -8.83 2.43
C ALA A 258 -3.80 -9.08 2.39
N ASP A 259 -4.22 -10.18 3.00
CA ASP A 259 -5.59 -10.37 3.43
C ASP A 259 -5.86 -9.55 4.69
N ILE A 260 -6.65 -8.49 4.55
CA ILE A 260 -6.94 -7.51 5.61
C ILE A 260 -8.44 -7.30 5.83
N THR A 261 -9.30 -8.10 5.20
CA THR A 261 -10.76 -7.96 5.30
C THR A 261 -11.39 -9.23 5.85
N TYR A 262 -12.60 -9.15 6.39
CA TYR A 262 -13.41 -10.34 6.65
C TYR A 262 -13.78 -11.03 5.33
N GLU A 263 -14.21 -12.29 5.43
CA GLU A 263 -14.75 -13.03 4.28
C GLU A 263 -16.09 -12.47 3.84
N GLY A 264 -16.38 -12.66 2.54
CA GLY A 264 -17.60 -12.18 1.90
C GLY A 264 -17.54 -10.74 1.39
N PHE A 265 -18.58 -10.38 0.65
CA PHE A 265 -18.86 -9.01 0.23
C PHE A 265 -20.12 -8.53 0.94
N ILE A 266 -20.13 -7.27 1.33
CA ILE A 266 -21.33 -6.58 1.84
C ILE A 266 -22.22 -6.32 0.64
N ASP A 267 -23.50 -6.69 0.75
CA ASP A 267 -24.48 -6.36 -0.28
C ASP A 267 -24.61 -4.83 -0.39
N PRO A 268 -24.36 -4.22 -1.55
CA PRO A 268 -24.47 -2.77 -1.74
C PRO A 268 -25.86 -2.20 -1.45
N THR A 269 -26.89 -3.06 -1.45
CA THR A 269 -28.28 -2.72 -1.16
C THR A 269 -28.62 -2.81 0.33
N GLU A 270 -27.77 -3.46 1.14
CA GLU A 270 -27.90 -3.51 2.60
C GLU A 270 -27.37 -2.21 3.23
N ASN A 271 -28.30 -1.41 3.76
CA ASN A 271 -28.18 -0.24 4.64
C ASN A 271 -26.86 0.58 4.63
N LEU A 272 -26.96 1.83 4.14
CA LEU A 272 -25.92 2.87 4.14
C LEU A 272 -25.18 3.05 5.47
N GLU A 273 -25.87 2.86 6.59
CA GLU A 273 -25.28 2.98 7.92
C GLU A 273 -24.15 1.98 8.15
N GLN A 274 -24.20 0.74 7.66
CA GLN A 274 -23.09 -0.22 7.87
C GLN A 274 -21.84 0.13 7.04
N LEU A 275 -22.03 0.81 5.91
CA LEU A 275 -20.97 1.24 4.99
C LEU A 275 -20.26 2.53 5.45
N THR A 276 -20.95 3.37 6.23
CA THR A 276 -20.40 4.60 6.84
C THR A 276 -19.97 4.41 8.30
N SER A 277 -20.64 3.53 9.06
CA SER A 277 -20.35 3.26 10.50
C SER A 277 -19.33 2.15 10.75
N THR A 278 -18.59 1.69 9.73
CA THR A 278 -17.60 0.63 9.97
C THR A 278 -16.42 1.08 10.84
N PHE A 279 -16.38 2.33 11.34
CA PHE A 279 -15.53 2.80 12.44
C PHE A 279 -16.20 3.90 13.24
#